data_AF-A0A2X1KE89-F1
#
_entry.id   AF-A0A2X1KE89-F1
#
_cell.length_a   1.000
_cell.length_b   1.000
_cell.length_c   1.000
_cell.angle_alpha   90.00
_cell.angle_beta   90.00
_cell.angle_gamma   90.00
#
_symmetry.space_group_name_H-M   'P 1'
#
loop_
_entity.id
_entity.type
_entity.pdbx_description
1 polymer ?
#
loop_
_entity_poly.entity_id
_entity_poly.type
_entity_poly.pdbx_seq_one_letter_code
_entity_poly.pdbx_strand_id
1 'polypeptide(L)'
;MKAFAKSAIDAQQPYIANPDAWLKQPENISKLARLSGVPEGDVPGLVKGNTYLTPQQQTAELTGPVNKAIIDTAQFLKEQGKVPAVANDYSQYVTSRFVQ
;
A
#
# COMPACT_ATOMS: atom_id res chain seq x y z
N MET A 1 -9.37 9.46 10.90
CA MET A 1 -8.60 8.24 10.58
C MET A 1 -9.44 7.14 9.93
N LYS A 2 -10.52 6.62 10.54
CA LYS A 2 -11.36 5.57 9.90
C LYS A 2 -11.90 5.97 8.51
N ALA A 3 -12.44 7.18 8.38
CA ALA A 3 -12.94 7.69 7.09
C ALA A 3 -11.85 7.75 6.00
N PHE A 4 -10.63 8.11 6.38
CA PHE A 4 -9.49 8.13 5.47
C PHE A 4 -9.16 6.71 4.98
N ALA A 5 -8.97 5.77 5.91
CA ALA A 5 -8.70 4.37 5.59
C ALA A 5 -9.80 3.77 4.68
N LYS A 6 -11.07 4.02 5.01
CA LYS A 6 -12.20 3.59 4.20
C LYS A 6 -12.13 4.18 2.78
N SER A 7 -11.92 5.48 2.64
CA SER A 7 -11.87 6.13 1.32
C SER A 7 -10.77 5.56 0.41
N ALA A 8 -9.59 5.28 0.97
CA ALA A 8 -8.48 4.69 0.22
C ALA A 8 -8.75 3.23 -0.18
N ILE A 9 -9.27 2.42 0.74
CA ILE A 9 -9.59 1.01 0.48
C ILE A 9 -10.70 0.90 -0.56
N ASP A 10 -11.77 1.70 -0.43
CA ASP A 10 -12.89 1.74 -1.37
C ASP A 10 -12.40 2.13 -2.78
N ALA A 11 -11.51 3.10 -2.91
CA ALA A 11 -10.97 3.54 -4.20
C ALA A 11 -10.15 2.46 -4.92
N GLN A 12 -9.54 1.53 -4.18
CA GLN A 12 -8.75 0.43 -4.74
C GLN A 12 -9.61 -0.77 -5.18
N GLN A 13 -10.78 -0.98 -4.57
CA GLN A 13 -11.60 -2.19 -4.84
C GLN A 13 -11.99 -2.37 -6.32
N PRO A 14 -12.42 -1.32 -7.05
CA PRO A 14 -12.77 -1.47 -8.46
C PRO A 14 -11.59 -1.92 -9.32
N TYR A 15 -10.37 -1.45 -9.01
CA TYR A 15 -9.16 -1.91 -9.70
C TYR A 15 -8.86 -3.38 -9.36
N ILE A 16 -8.93 -3.76 -8.08
CA ILE A 16 -8.70 -5.14 -7.64
C ILE A 16 -9.69 -6.10 -8.32
N ALA A 17 -10.96 -5.69 -8.44
CA ALA A 17 -12.02 -6.52 -9.02
C ALA A 17 -11.86 -6.73 -10.54
N ASN A 18 -11.45 -5.68 -11.28
CA ASN A 18 -11.22 -5.78 -12.72
C ASN A 18 -10.21 -4.72 -13.20
N PRO A 19 -8.89 -5.03 -13.16
CA PRO A 19 -7.84 -4.09 -13.53
C PRO A 19 -8.00 -3.50 -14.93
N ASP A 20 -8.34 -4.33 -15.91
CA ASP A 20 -8.43 -3.90 -17.31
C ASP A 20 -9.65 -3.01 -17.56
N ALA A 21 -10.79 -3.28 -16.91
CA ALA A 21 -11.95 -2.40 -16.99
C ALA A 21 -11.70 -1.06 -16.29
N TRP A 22 -10.99 -1.08 -15.16
CA TRP A 22 -10.63 0.13 -14.42
C TRP A 22 -9.66 1.03 -15.18
N LEU A 23 -8.64 0.43 -15.82
CA LEU A 23 -7.63 1.14 -16.61
C LEU A 23 -8.16 1.68 -17.94
N LYS A 24 -9.29 1.18 -18.44
CA LYS A 24 -9.99 1.73 -19.61
C LYS A 24 -10.74 3.03 -19.31
N GLN A 25 -10.91 3.40 -18.03
CA GLN A 25 -11.59 4.63 -17.65
C GLN A 25 -10.64 5.84 -17.77
N PRO A 26 -10.88 6.80 -18.68
CA PRO A 26 -9.97 7.92 -18.92
C PRO A 26 -9.78 8.81 -17.68
N GLU A 27 -10.82 8.96 -16.85
CA GLU A 27 -10.73 9.73 -15.61
C GLU A 27 -9.75 9.12 -14.60
N ASN A 28 -9.66 7.79 -14.53
CA ASN A 28 -8.75 7.12 -13.61
C ASN A 28 -7.30 7.36 -14.03
N ILE A 29 -7.03 7.26 -15.33
CA ILE A 29 -5.71 7.47 -15.92
C ILE A 29 -5.28 8.94 -15.77
N SER A 30 -6.13 9.88 -16.18
CA SER A 30 -5.81 11.31 -16.11
C SER A 30 -5.59 11.81 -14.67
N LYS A 31 -6.37 11.33 -13.69
CA LYS A 31 -6.17 11.66 -12.27
C LYS A 31 -4.81 11.16 -11.77
N LEU A 32 -4.45 9.91 -12.06
CA LEU A 32 -3.17 9.34 -11.66
C LEU A 32 -1.99 10.02 -12.37
N ALA A 33 -2.08 10.24 -13.67
CA ALA A 33 -1.06 10.95 -14.44
C ALA A 33 -0.76 12.33 -13.86
N ARG A 34 -1.81 13.11 -13.58
CA ARG A 34 -1.69 14.46 -12.98
C ARG A 34 -1.07 14.43 -11.59
N LEU A 35 -1.49 13.50 -10.72
CA LEU A 35 -1.01 13.43 -9.33
C LEU A 35 0.42 12.88 -9.24
N SER A 36 0.80 11.98 -10.15
CA SER A 36 2.13 11.36 -10.18
C SER A 36 3.14 12.11 -11.05
N GLY A 37 2.70 13.05 -11.89
CA GLY A 37 3.57 13.81 -12.79
C GLY A 37 4.14 12.98 -13.94
N VAL A 38 3.36 12.01 -14.44
CA VAL A 38 3.78 11.09 -15.52
C VAL A 38 2.86 11.19 -16.73
N PRO A 39 3.32 10.85 -17.95
CA PRO A 39 2.45 10.66 -19.11
C PRO A 39 1.35 9.63 -18.85
N GLU A 40 0.15 9.86 -19.40
CA GLU A 40 -0.98 8.93 -19.27
C GLU A 40 -0.66 7.50 -19.76
N GLY A 41 0.16 7.39 -20.80
CA GLY A 41 0.58 6.10 -21.36
C GLY A 41 1.39 5.23 -20.40
N ASP A 42 2.05 5.83 -19.40
CA ASP A 42 2.87 5.12 -18.42
C ASP A 42 2.05 4.58 -17.23
N VAL A 43 0.88 5.18 -16.98
CA VAL A 43 0.03 4.87 -15.81
C VAL A 43 -0.34 3.38 -15.73
N PRO A 44 -0.80 2.72 -16.81
CA PRO A 44 -1.17 1.30 -16.72
C PRO A 44 -0.02 0.40 -16.26
N GLY A 45 1.21 0.67 -16.73
CA GLY A 45 2.39 -0.08 -16.33
C GLY A 45 2.74 0.14 -14.86
N LEU A 46 2.71 1.40 -14.40
CA LEU A 46 3.00 1.77 -13.01
C LEU A 46 1.99 1.17 -12.03
N VAL A 47 0.69 1.21 -12.37
CA VAL A 47 -0.37 0.67 -11.53
C VAL A 47 -0.29 -0.86 -11.45
N LYS A 48 -0.03 -1.54 -12.58
CA LYS A 48 0.14 -3.01 -12.64
C LYS A 48 1.46 -3.48 -11.99
N GLY A 49 2.42 -2.59 -11.79
CA GLY A 49 3.68 -2.88 -11.12
C GLY A 49 3.55 -3.17 -9.61
N ASN A 50 2.37 -2.94 -9.03
CA ASN A 50 2.09 -3.21 -7.62
C ASN A 50 0.85 -4.09 -7.47
N THR A 51 0.77 -4.80 -6.35
CA THR A 51 -0.46 -5.43 -5.88
C THR A 51 -1.14 -4.54 -4.85
N TYR A 52 -2.47 -4.68 -4.75
CA TYR A 52 -3.30 -3.92 -3.81
C TYR A 52 -4.10 -4.90 -2.98
N LEU A 53 -4.53 -4.46 -1.79
CA LEU A 53 -5.12 -5.34 -0.79
C LEU A 53 -6.63 -5.09 -0.66
N THR A 54 -7.39 -6.17 -0.60
CA THR A 54 -8.79 -6.14 -0.15
C THR A 54 -8.88 -5.75 1.34
N PRO A 55 -10.05 -5.35 1.87
CA PRO A 55 -10.19 -5.04 3.29
C PRO A 55 -9.78 -6.21 4.21
N GLN A 56 -10.08 -7.43 3.79
CA GLN A 56 -9.72 -8.64 4.53
C GLN A 56 -8.20 -8.84 4.54
N GLN A 57 -7.53 -8.64 3.39
CA GLN A 57 -6.07 -8.71 3.31
C GLN A 57 -5.40 -7.60 4.11
N GLN A 58 -5.92 -6.36 4.08
CA GLN A 58 -5.43 -5.25 4.92
C GLN A 58 -5.46 -5.63 6.40
N THR A 59 -6.55 -6.21 6.88
CA THR A 59 -6.66 -6.66 8.28
C THR A 59 -5.67 -7.78 8.58
N ALA A 60 -5.52 -8.77 7.68
CA ALA A 60 -4.57 -9.86 7.84
C ALA A 60 -3.12 -9.35 7.94
N GLU A 61 -2.71 -8.44 7.04
CA GLU A 61 -1.36 -7.85 7.02
C GLU A 61 -1.07 -7.03 8.29
N LEU A 62 -2.04 -6.23 8.75
CA LEU A 62 -1.87 -5.32 9.90
C LEU A 62 -1.89 -6.03 11.27
N THR A 63 -2.21 -7.32 11.32
CA THR A 63 -2.28 -8.09 12.59
C THR A 63 -1.03 -8.96 12.84
N GLY A 64 0.01 -8.86 12.01
CA GLY A 64 1.27 -9.55 12.25
C GLY A 64 2.32 -9.32 11.15
N PRO A 65 2.03 -9.63 9.89
CA PRO A 65 2.99 -9.54 8.79
C PRO A 65 3.71 -8.20 8.67
N VAL A 66 3.01 -7.06 8.81
CA VAL A 66 3.62 -5.74 8.74
C VAL A 66 4.65 -5.52 9.86
N ASN A 67 4.39 -6.00 11.08
CA ASN A 67 5.37 -5.90 12.18
C ASN A 67 6.64 -6.69 11.83
N LYS A 68 6.50 -7.92 11.32
CA LYS A 68 7.63 -8.71 10.86
C LYS A 68 8.41 -8.02 9.75
N ALA A 69 7.73 -7.43 8.76
CA ALA A 69 8.38 -6.71 7.68
C ALA A 69 9.22 -5.53 8.19
N ILE A 70 8.74 -4.80 9.21
CA ILE A 70 9.50 -3.72 9.86
C ILE A 70 10.72 -4.27 10.59
N ILE A 71 10.59 -5.38 11.33
CA ILE A 71 11.71 -6.04 12.02
C ILE A 71 12.81 -6.42 11.02
N ASP A 72 12.46 -7.14 9.96
CA ASP A 72 13.40 -7.63 8.96
C ASP A 72 14.08 -6.45 8.22
N THR A 73 13.30 -5.41 7.87
CA THR A 73 13.83 -4.19 7.22
C THR A 73 14.81 -3.45 8.14
N ALA A 74 14.46 -3.28 9.41
CA ALA A 74 15.32 -2.60 10.37
C ALA A 74 16.63 -3.37 10.58
N GLN A 75 16.56 -4.70 10.71
CA GLN A 75 17.74 -5.57 10.83
C GLN A 75 18.66 -5.43 9.62
N PHE A 76 18.11 -5.50 8.41
CA PHE A 76 18.88 -5.28 7.18
C PHE A 76 19.56 -3.89 7.17
N LEU A 77 18.84 -2.83 7.54
CA LEU A 77 19.41 -1.48 7.62
C LEU A 77 20.54 -1.37 8.66
N LYS A 78 20.44 -2.09 9.78
CA LYS A 78 21.50 -2.14 10.80
C LYS A 78 22.75 -2.84 10.27
N GLU A 79 22.58 -3.99 9.60
CA GLU A 79 23.68 -4.72 8.96
C GLU A 79 24.40 -3.87 7.90
N GLN A 80 23.66 -3.01 7.19
CA GLN A 80 24.20 -2.04 6.23
C GLN A 80 24.75 -0.75 6.87
N GLY A 81 24.77 -0.65 8.20
CA GLY A 81 25.25 0.52 8.94
C GLY A 81 24.40 1.79 8.76
N LYS A 82 23.15 1.67 8.32
CA LYS A 82 22.23 2.81 8.09
C LYS A 82 21.48 3.23 9.36
N VAL A 83 21.35 2.32 10.33
CA VAL A 83 20.78 2.61 11.65
C VAL A 83 21.64 1.96 12.75
N PRO A 84 21.87 2.66 13.89
CA PRO A 84 22.78 2.16 14.93
C PRO A 84 22.16 1.07 15.83
N ALA A 85 20.84 1.06 15.97
CA ALA A 85 20.11 0.15 16.83
C ALA A 85 18.72 -0.17 16.27
N VAL A 86 18.16 -1.31 16.67
CA VAL A 86 16.84 -1.80 16.23
C VAL A 86 16.13 -2.49 17.39
N ALA A 87 14.80 -2.44 17.42
CA ALA A 87 13.98 -3.22 18.32
C ALA A 87 13.70 -4.63 17.78
N ASN A 88 13.27 -5.54 18.65
CA ASN A 88 12.78 -6.87 18.29
C ASN A 88 11.26 -6.92 18.08
N ASP A 89 10.55 -5.85 18.41
CA ASP A 89 9.12 -5.69 18.19
C ASP A 89 8.79 -4.23 17.82
N TYR A 90 7.99 -4.06 16.78
CA TYR A 90 7.48 -2.77 16.28
C TYR A 90 5.95 -2.72 16.29
N SER A 91 5.27 -3.60 17.05
CA SER A 91 3.80 -3.64 17.14
C SER A 91 3.18 -2.30 17.54
N GLN A 92 3.89 -1.47 18.31
CA GLN A 92 3.46 -0.11 18.67
C GLN A 92 3.27 0.85 17.48
N TYR A 93 3.87 0.54 16.33
CA TYR A 93 3.80 1.34 15.10
C TYR A 93 2.77 0.80 14.10
N VAL A 94 2.07 -0.28 14.42
CA VAL A 94 1.12 -0.95 13.51
C VAL A 94 -0.23 -1.11 14.20
N THR A 95 -1.33 -0.81 13.50
CA THR A 95 -2.67 -1.01 14.05
C THR A 95 -3.71 -1.33 12.99
N SER A 96 -4.59 -2.29 13.28
CA SER A 96 -5.75 -2.62 12.46
C SER A 96 -7.01 -1.83 12.84
N ARG A 97 -6.98 -1.02 13.91
CA ARG A 97 -8.17 -0.35 14.50
C ARG A 97 -8.92 0.59 13.56
N PHE A 98 -8.29 1.01 12.46
CA PHE A 98 -8.88 1.94 11.50
C PHE A 98 -9.42 1.27 10.24
N VAL A 99 -9.17 -0.02 10.05
CA VAL A 99 -9.61 -0.82 8.88
C VAL A 99 -10.62 -1.92 9.24
N GLN A 100 -10.77 -2.20 10.54
CA GLN A 100 -11.82 -3.06 11.10
C GLN A 100 -13.16 -2.33 11.20
#